data_AF-A0A969NGP3-F1
#
_entry.id   AF-A0A969NGP3-F1
#
_cell.length_a   1.000
_cell.length_b   1.000
_cell.length_c   1.000
_cell.angle_alpha   90.00
_cell.angle_beta   90.00
_cell.angle_gamma   90.00
#
_symmetry.space_group_name_H-M   'P 1'
#
loop_
_entity.id
_entity.type
_entity.pdbx_description
1 polymer ?
#
loop_
_entity_poly.entity_id
_entity_poly.type
_entity_poly.pdbx_seq_one_letter_code
_entity_poly.pdbx_strand_id
1 'polypeptide(L)'
;MTYIIVTTIITLIYSIIIFSFIIGWIKIKKFEKGASAPSSVFTSIIIAVKNEEENILPLLESLSNQTIHCIEYEVIIVNDHSIDNTENLIRNTLHHNVKLLSLPKGQKGKKDALQYGINNSRGKLIVTTDADCLHHHEWLETIISFYLRKKPKLIIAPVLMQSNRFFEKFKHLIFSHLLPRALVQTELNDQSCATELTLHSKKIPTKNFQIRLINRFLLAMMFFYC
;
A
#
# COMPACT_ATOMS: atom_id res chain seq x y z
N MET A 1 8.23 -43.04 29.17
CA MET A 1 9.25 -43.06 28.11
C MET A 1 8.68 -42.74 26.73
N THR A 2 7.61 -43.39 26.29
CA THR A 2 6.97 -43.12 24.98
C THR A 2 6.55 -41.66 24.77
N TYR A 3 5.96 -41.01 25.79
CA TYR A 3 5.56 -39.60 25.69
C TYR A 3 6.74 -38.65 25.45
N ILE A 4 7.86 -38.87 26.14
CA ILE A 4 9.07 -38.04 25.99
C ILE A 4 9.63 -38.19 24.56
N ILE A 5 9.65 -39.42 24.03
CA ILE A 5 10.12 -39.68 22.67
C ILE A 5 9.22 -38.95 21.65
N VAL A 6 7.90 -39.05 21.80
CA VAL A 6 6.93 -38.39 20.90
C VAL A 6 7.07 -36.87 20.94
N THR A 7 7.18 -36.27 22.14
CA THR A 7 7.33 -34.81 22.25
C THR A 7 8.66 -34.32 21.69
N THR A 8 9.76 -35.05 21.89
CA THR A 8 11.06 -34.70 21.31
C THR A 8 11.05 -34.79 19.77
N ILE A 9 10.35 -35.77 19.19
CA ILE A 9 10.24 -35.88 17.73
C ILE A 9 9.45 -34.70 17.16
N ILE A 10 8.33 -34.33 17.80
CA ILE A 10 7.51 -33.18 17.36
C ILE A 10 8.30 -31.88 17.43
N THR A 11 9.05 -31.63 18.50
CA THR A 11 9.86 -30.40 18.63
C THR A 11 11.00 -30.35 17.62
N LEU A 12 11.62 -31.48 17.28
CA LEU A 12 12.67 -31.55 16.25
C LEU A 12 12.10 -31.22 14.87
N ILE A 13 10.97 -31.81 14.50
CA ILE A 13 10.29 -31.54 13.23
C ILE A 13 9.92 -30.05 13.14
N TYR A 14 9.33 -29.50 14.20
CA TYR A 14 8.97 -28.08 14.26
C TYR A 14 10.18 -27.15 14.09
N SER A 15 11.32 -27.50 14.73
CA SER A 15 12.56 -26.74 14.62
C SER A 15 13.15 -26.78 13.21
N ILE A 16 13.08 -27.93 12.52
CA ILE A 16 13.55 -28.08 11.13
C ILE A 16 12.69 -27.22 10.18
N ILE A 17 11.38 -27.19 10.38
CA ILE A 17 10.45 -26.36 9.59
C ILE A 17 10.78 -24.88 9.79
N ILE A 18 10.92 -24.41 11.04
CA ILE A 18 11.30 -23.02 11.35
C ILE A 18 12.63 -22.68 10.69
N PHE A 19 13.64 -23.54 10.82
CA PHE A 19 14.95 -23.30 10.25
C PHE A 19 14.92 -23.19 8.72
N SER A 20 14.09 -24.02 8.07
CA SER A 20 13.86 -23.95 6.63
C SER A 20 13.21 -22.63 6.20
N PHE A 21 12.23 -22.13 6.97
CA PHE A 21 11.62 -20.80 6.74
C PHE A 21 12.63 -19.67 6.94
N ILE A 22 13.46 -19.73 8.00
CA ILE A 22 14.50 -18.73 8.26
C ILE A 22 15.50 -18.67 7.10
N ILE A 23 15.99 -19.82 6.62
CA ILE A 23 16.88 -19.87 5.45
C ILE A 23 16.18 -19.31 4.22
N GLY A 24 14.91 -19.67 3.99
CA GLY A 24 14.10 -19.15 2.90
C GLY A 24 14.02 -17.63 2.93
N TRP A 25 13.77 -17.04 4.10
CA TRP A 25 13.69 -15.60 4.29
C TRP A 25 15.03 -14.87 4.12
N ILE A 26 16.13 -15.43 4.62
CA ILE A 26 17.47 -14.85 4.45
C ILE A 26 17.87 -14.83 2.96
N LYS A 27 17.41 -15.81 2.18
CA LYS A 27 17.69 -15.91 0.74
C LYS A 27 16.83 -15.00 -0.15
N ILE A 28 15.82 -14.31 0.39
CA ILE A 28 15.00 -13.38 -0.40
C ILE A 28 15.89 -12.20 -0.82
N LYS A 29 16.22 -12.15 -2.12
CA LYS A 29 16.96 -11.04 -2.70
C LYS A 29 16.17 -9.76 -2.55
N LYS A 30 16.79 -8.73 -1.98
CA LYS A 30 16.25 -7.38 -2.00
C LYS A 30 16.17 -6.93 -3.46
N PHE A 31 15.08 -6.24 -3.80
CA PHE A 31 15.02 -5.59 -5.10
C PHE A 31 16.01 -4.43 -5.09
N GLU A 32 17.07 -4.56 -5.89
CA GLU A 32 18.03 -3.48 -6.09
C GLU A 32 17.63 -2.67 -7.32
N LYS A 33 17.47 -1.36 -7.10
CA LYS A 33 17.39 -0.38 -8.17
C LYS A 33 18.72 -0.42 -8.93
N GLY A 34 18.67 -0.93 -10.14
CA GLY A 34 19.83 -0.92 -11.05
C GLY A 34 20.02 0.46 -11.68
N ALA A 35 21.24 0.78 -12.08
CA ALA A 35 21.71 2.13 -12.43
C ALA A 35 21.07 2.81 -13.66
N SER A 36 20.20 2.14 -14.42
CA SER A 36 19.56 2.75 -15.60
C SER A 36 18.33 3.57 -15.20
N ALA A 37 18.29 4.83 -15.66
CA ALA A 37 17.15 5.71 -15.52
C ALA A 37 15.88 4.99 -16.03
N PRO A 38 14.86 4.80 -15.19
CA PRO A 38 13.62 4.19 -15.63
C PRO A 38 13.02 5.01 -16.77
N SER A 39 12.65 4.34 -17.87
CA SER A 39 11.77 4.92 -18.89
C SER A 39 10.56 5.58 -18.21
N SER A 40 10.26 6.84 -18.52
CA SER A 40 9.21 7.57 -17.80
C SER A 40 7.84 6.91 -18.01
N VAL A 41 7.15 6.63 -16.90
CA VAL A 41 5.75 6.23 -16.90
C VAL A 41 4.98 7.26 -16.06
N PHE A 42 4.05 7.94 -16.71
CA PHE A 42 3.20 8.91 -16.02
C PHE A 42 2.39 8.18 -14.94
N THR A 43 2.59 8.58 -13.69
CA THR A 43 2.07 7.88 -12.51
C THR A 43 1.11 8.79 -11.74
N SER A 44 -0.07 8.29 -11.39
CA SER A 44 -1.02 9.03 -10.55
C SER A 44 -1.08 8.40 -9.17
N ILE A 45 -0.76 9.18 -8.15
CA ILE A 45 -0.99 8.83 -6.75
C ILE A 45 -2.39 9.28 -6.38
N ILE A 46 -3.18 8.42 -5.76
CA ILE A 46 -4.57 8.69 -5.39
C ILE A 46 -4.71 8.46 -3.90
N ILE A 47 -5.24 9.48 -3.21
CA ILE A 47 -5.35 9.53 -1.77
C ILE A 47 -6.78 9.90 -1.44
N ALA A 48 -7.46 9.04 -0.68
CA ALA A 48 -8.78 9.35 -0.14
C ALA A 48 -8.59 9.98 1.24
N VAL A 49 -9.24 11.11 1.49
CA VAL A 49 -9.04 11.90 2.70
C VAL A 49 -10.37 12.23 3.34
N LYS A 50 -10.44 12.07 4.67
CA LYS A 50 -11.59 12.47 5.49
C LYS A 50 -11.17 12.81 6.91
N ASN A 51 -11.26 14.09 7.27
CA ASN A 51 -10.90 14.60 8.58
C ASN A 51 -9.44 14.26 9.00
N GLU A 52 -8.47 14.66 8.19
CA GLU A 52 -7.05 14.31 8.33
C GLU A 52 -6.17 15.56 8.50
N GLU A 53 -6.68 16.58 9.19
CA GLU A 53 -5.97 17.87 9.32
C GLU A 53 -4.57 17.74 9.94
N GLU A 54 -4.38 16.76 10.83
CA GLU A 54 -3.10 16.49 11.49
C GLU A 54 -2.10 15.76 10.58
N ASN A 55 -2.58 14.90 9.67
CA ASN A 55 -1.75 13.99 8.88
C ASN A 55 -1.44 14.52 7.47
N ILE A 56 -2.30 15.41 6.95
CA ILE A 56 -2.24 15.82 5.55
C ILE A 56 -0.98 16.61 5.19
N LEU A 57 -0.49 17.47 6.10
CA LEU A 57 0.73 18.25 5.85
C LEU A 57 1.99 17.36 5.83
N PRO A 58 2.24 16.49 6.84
CA PRO A 58 3.33 15.52 6.79
C PRO A 58 3.29 14.61 5.55
N LEU A 59 2.11 14.16 5.14
CA LEU A 59 1.92 13.36 3.95
C LEU A 59 2.39 14.11 2.69
N LEU A 60 1.88 15.33 2.49
CA LEU A 60 2.23 16.18 1.34
C LEU A 60 3.74 16.47 1.29
N GLU A 61 4.36 16.73 2.45
CA GLU A 61 5.81 16.92 2.56
C GLU A 61 6.59 15.64 2.19
N SER A 62 6.15 14.47 2.64
CA SER A 62 6.79 13.20 2.29
C SER A 62 6.71 12.89 0.78
N LEU A 63 5.63 13.32 0.13
CA LEU A 63 5.40 13.16 -1.30
C LEU A 63 6.20 14.19 -2.13
N SER A 64 6.36 15.42 -1.64
CA SER A 64 7.19 16.43 -2.30
C SER A 64 8.68 16.09 -2.22
N ASN A 65 9.10 15.42 -1.16
CA ASN A 65 10.49 14.98 -0.92
C ASN A 65 10.90 13.70 -1.67
N GLN A 66 10.12 13.22 -2.65
CA GLN A 66 10.51 12.05 -3.45
C GLN A 66 11.73 12.37 -4.36
N THR A 67 12.68 11.44 -4.49
CA THR A 67 13.95 11.59 -5.27
C THR A 67 13.78 11.66 -6.79
N ILE A 68 12.58 11.97 -7.25
CA ILE A 68 12.17 11.83 -8.64
C ILE A 68 12.38 13.17 -9.35
N HIS A 69 13.52 13.30 -10.02
CA HIS A 69 13.84 14.49 -10.81
C HIS A 69 13.39 14.40 -12.29
N CYS A 70 13.02 13.22 -12.78
CA CYS A 70 12.77 13.00 -14.22
C CYS A 70 11.47 12.23 -14.55
N ILE A 71 10.62 11.94 -13.56
CA ILE A 71 9.34 11.24 -13.80
C ILE A 71 8.21 12.19 -13.47
N GLU A 72 7.34 12.40 -14.44
CA GLU A 72 6.10 13.14 -14.24
C GLU A 72 5.11 12.27 -13.46
N TYR A 73 4.68 12.76 -12.31
CA TYR A 73 3.60 12.17 -11.54
C TYR A 73 2.59 13.25 -11.14
N GLU A 74 1.37 12.84 -10.87
CA GLU A 74 0.36 13.69 -10.26
C GLU A 74 -0.15 13.05 -8.96
N VAL A 75 -0.50 13.90 -8.00
CA VAL A 75 -1.14 13.51 -6.75
C VAL A 75 -2.59 13.97 -6.82
N ILE A 76 -3.52 13.05 -6.67
CA ILE A 76 -4.95 13.30 -6.69
C ILE A 76 -5.48 13.00 -5.29
N ILE A 77 -5.87 14.05 -4.59
CA ILE A 77 -6.44 13.97 -3.26
C ILE A 77 -7.95 14.11 -3.40
N VAL A 78 -8.68 13.12 -2.91
CA VAL A 78 -10.14 13.08 -2.98
C VAL A 78 -10.72 13.26 -1.58
N ASN A 79 -11.31 14.43 -1.35
CA ASN A 79 -11.96 14.77 -0.08
C ASN A 79 -13.36 14.12 0.01
N ASP A 80 -13.55 13.21 0.97
CA ASP A 80 -14.84 12.59 1.33
C ASP A 80 -15.61 13.45 2.34
N HIS A 81 -15.93 14.68 1.94
CA HIS A 81 -16.75 15.63 2.71
C HIS A 81 -16.21 15.87 4.14
N SER A 82 -14.91 16.15 4.26
CA SER A 82 -14.31 16.51 5.55
C SER A 82 -15.01 17.73 6.16
N ILE A 83 -15.14 17.73 7.49
CA ILE A 83 -15.77 18.80 8.27
C ILE A 83 -14.76 19.65 9.05
N ASP A 84 -13.50 19.24 9.04
CA ASP A 84 -12.38 19.89 9.70
C ASP A 84 -11.60 20.81 8.74
N ASN A 85 -10.40 21.24 9.13
CA ASN A 85 -9.61 22.16 8.32
C ASN A 85 -8.84 21.48 7.17
N THR A 86 -9.02 20.17 6.93
CA THR A 86 -8.25 19.39 5.96
C THR A 86 -8.27 19.99 4.56
N GLU A 87 -9.45 20.40 4.08
CA GLU A 87 -9.59 20.94 2.73
C GLU A 87 -8.78 22.24 2.56
N ASN A 88 -8.83 23.12 3.55
CA ASN A 88 -8.12 24.40 3.51
C ASN A 88 -6.61 24.18 3.56
N LEU A 89 -6.14 23.24 4.40
CA LEU A 89 -4.72 22.89 4.48
C LEU A 89 -4.20 22.41 3.12
N ILE A 90 -4.93 21.49 2.45
CA ILE A 90 -4.55 21.02 1.12
C ILE A 90 -4.50 22.19 0.13
N ARG A 91 -5.52 23.06 0.14
CA ARG A 91 -5.60 24.21 -0.78
C ARG A 91 -4.43 25.17 -0.61
N ASN A 92 -3.99 25.40 0.62
CA ASN A 92 -2.87 26.29 0.94
C ASN A 92 -1.50 25.68 0.57
N THR A 93 -1.42 24.35 0.47
CA THR A 93 -0.18 23.61 0.16
C THR A 93 -0.22 22.99 -1.25
N LEU A 94 -1.12 23.47 -2.13
CA LEU A 94 -1.23 23.00 -3.51
C LEU A 94 0.05 23.32 -4.30
N HIS A 95 0.81 22.28 -4.62
CA HIS A 95 1.89 22.33 -5.61
C HIS A 95 1.35 22.03 -7.02
N HIS A 96 2.13 22.33 -8.06
CA HIS A 96 1.73 22.20 -9.47
C HIS A 96 1.29 20.77 -9.86
N ASN A 97 1.80 19.75 -9.16
CA ASN A 97 1.50 18.34 -9.38
C ASN A 97 0.37 17.78 -8.49
N VAL A 98 -0.22 18.58 -7.60
CA VAL A 98 -1.28 18.15 -6.68
C VAL A 98 -2.64 18.66 -7.19
N LYS A 99 -3.64 17.78 -7.19
CA LYS A 99 -5.03 18.07 -7.53
C LYS A 99 -5.92 17.68 -6.35
N LEU A 100 -6.70 18.64 -5.88
CA LEU A 100 -7.76 18.38 -4.91
C LEU A 100 -9.08 18.20 -5.64
N LEU A 101 -9.76 17.09 -5.37
CA LEU A 101 -11.09 16.78 -5.85
C LEU A 101 -12.04 16.60 -4.67
N SER A 102 -13.24 17.13 -4.76
CA SER A 102 -14.30 16.87 -3.78
C SER A 102 -15.19 15.75 -4.28
N LEU A 103 -15.50 14.78 -3.42
CA LEU A 103 -16.38 13.68 -3.78
C LEU A 103 -17.80 14.21 -4.10
N PRO A 104 -18.46 13.76 -5.17
CA PRO A 104 -19.80 14.24 -5.50
C PRO A 104 -20.82 13.95 -4.40
N LYS A 105 -21.84 14.83 -4.27
CA LYS A 105 -22.96 14.61 -3.35
C LYS A 105 -23.64 13.27 -3.66
N GLY A 106 -23.84 12.44 -2.64
CA GLY A 106 -24.45 11.11 -2.74
C GLY A 106 -23.46 9.94 -2.79
N GLN A 107 -22.18 10.21 -3.06
CA GLN A 107 -21.08 9.24 -2.89
C GLN A 107 -20.42 9.47 -1.53
N LYS A 108 -20.03 8.38 -0.86
CA LYS A 108 -19.41 8.44 0.48
C LYS A 108 -18.42 7.30 0.70
N GLY A 109 -17.38 7.62 1.46
CA GLY A 109 -16.40 6.67 1.94
C GLY A 109 -15.23 6.44 1.00
N LYS A 110 -14.21 5.76 1.54
CA LYS A 110 -12.90 5.55 0.92
C LYS A 110 -12.96 4.92 -0.47
N LYS A 111 -13.83 3.91 -0.65
CA LYS A 111 -13.96 3.19 -1.92
C LYS A 111 -14.42 4.11 -3.06
N ASP A 112 -15.46 4.89 -2.81
CA ASP A 112 -16.01 5.82 -3.80
C ASP A 112 -14.99 6.93 -4.10
N ALA A 113 -14.30 7.41 -3.07
CA ALA A 113 -13.22 8.39 -3.20
C ALA A 113 -12.07 7.88 -4.09
N LEU A 114 -11.57 6.67 -3.84
CA LEU A 114 -10.55 6.05 -4.67
C LEU A 114 -11.04 5.84 -6.11
N GLN A 115 -12.25 5.32 -6.30
CA GLN A 115 -12.81 5.12 -7.64
C GLN A 115 -12.96 6.44 -8.40
N TYR A 116 -13.40 7.50 -7.72
CA TYR A 116 -13.51 8.83 -8.30
C TYR A 116 -12.13 9.40 -8.69
N GLY A 117 -11.12 9.24 -7.83
CA GLY A 117 -9.75 9.62 -8.14
C GLY A 117 -9.18 8.83 -9.32
N ILE A 118 -9.44 7.52 -9.41
CA ILE A 118 -8.97 6.66 -10.50
C ILE A 118 -9.55 7.13 -11.83
N ASN A 119 -10.84 7.46 -11.86
CA ASN A 119 -11.50 7.94 -13.07
C ASN A 119 -10.96 9.30 -13.55
N ASN A 120 -10.53 10.16 -12.63
CA ASN A 120 -9.97 11.49 -12.92
C ASN A 120 -8.44 11.51 -13.10
N SER A 121 -7.79 10.35 -12.97
CA SER A 121 -6.35 10.20 -13.16
C SER A 121 -5.94 10.19 -14.63
N ARG A 122 -4.73 10.65 -14.95
CA ARG A 122 -4.07 10.55 -16.27
C ARG A 122 -2.99 9.47 -16.28
N GLY A 123 -2.57 9.02 -15.11
CA GLY A 123 -1.63 7.94 -14.83
C GLY A 123 -1.89 6.69 -15.64
N LYS A 124 -0.83 6.16 -16.27
CA LYS A 124 -0.82 4.77 -16.74
C LYS A 124 -0.62 3.81 -15.57
N LEU A 125 0.23 4.21 -14.63
CA LEU A 125 0.40 3.55 -13.34
C LEU A 125 -0.41 4.31 -12.30
N ILE A 126 -1.29 3.60 -11.60
CA ILE A 126 -2.07 4.15 -10.50
C ILE A 126 -1.45 3.67 -9.20
N VAL A 127 -1.16 4.57 -8.28
CA VAL A 127 -0.68 4.27 -6.92
C VAL A 127 -1.73 4.75 -5.93
N THR A 128 -2.14 3.92 -5.00
CA THR A 128 -3.09 4.32 -3.95
C THR A 128 -2.38 4.30 -2.61
N THR A 129 -2.50 5.36 -1.82
CA THR A 129 -1.97 5.42 -0.46
C THR A 129 -2.96 6.11 0.47
N ASP A 130 -2.78 5.90 1.77
CA ASP A 130 -3.62 6.48 2.80
C ASP A 130 -3.13 7.85 3.22
N ALA A 131 -4.04 8.60 3.86
CA ALA A 131 -3.79 9.96 4.31
C ALA A 131 -2.88 10.03 5.55
N ASP A 132 -2.76 8.93 6.29
CA ASP A 132 -1.98 8.77 7.53
C ASP A 132 -0.60 8.12 7.30
N CYS A 133 -0.22 7.90 6.05
CA CYS A 133 1.03 7.24 5.69
C CYS A 133 2.16 8.23 5.39
N LEU A 134 3.37 7.90 5.86
CA LEU A 134 4.59 8.63 5.50
C LEU A 134 5.45 7.80 4.55
N HIS A 135 5.95 8.45 3.50
CA HIS A 135 6.71 7.79 2.45
C HIS A 135 8.20 8.10 2.53
N HIS A 136 9.02 7.05 2.37
CA HIS A 136 10.46 7.22 2.18
C HIS A 136 10.73 7.94 0.86
N HIS A 137 11.82 8.71 0.77
CA HIS A 137 12.14 9.53 -0.41
C HIS A 137 12.31 8.71 -1.71
N GLU A 138 12.69 7.44 -1.62
CA GLU A 138 12.80 6.52 -2.79
C GLU A 138 11.55 5.66 -3.05
N TRP A 139 10.46 5.89 -2.33
CA TRP A 139 9.28 5.00 -2.34
C TRP A 139 8.65 4.88 -3.72
N LEU A 140 8.29 6.01 -4.33
CA LEU A 140 7.64 6.03 -5.64
C LEU A 140 8.60 5.54 -6.74
N GLU A 141 9.88 5.89 -6.62
CA GLU A 141 10.91 5.48 -7.57
C GLU A 141 11.13 3.96 -7.56
N THR A 142 11.10 3.35 -6.38
CA THR A 142 11.20 1.90 -6.21
C THR A 142 10.03 1.19 -6.89
N ILE A 143 8.81 1.68 -6.67
CA ILE A 143 7.58 1.14 -7.28
C ILE A 143 7.66 1.21 -8.81
N ILE A 144 8.02 2.38 -9.35
CA ILE A 144 8.11 2.60 -10.79
C ILE A 144 9.21 1.74 -11.40
N SER A 145 10.39 1.69 -10.78
CA SER A 145 11.51 0.86 -11.23
C SER A 145 11.14 -0.62 -11.27
N PHE A 146 10.41 -1.11 -10.28
CA PHE A 146 9.91 -2.47 -10.27
C PHE A 146 8.88 -2.71 -11.37
N TYR A 147 7.92 -1.79 -11.53
CA TYR A 147 6.90 -1.86 -12.57
C TYR A 147 7.51 -1.94 -13.97
N LEU A 148 8.49 -1.11 -14.28
CA LEU A 148 9.11 -1.06 -15.60
C LEU A 148 9.91 -2.33 -15.93
N ARG A 149 10.57 -2.92 -14.93
CA ARG A 149 11.38 -4.14 -15.10
C ARG A 149 10.56 -5.41 -15.19
N LYS A 150 9.55 -5.54 -14.33
CA LYS A 150 8.77 -6.78 -14.19
C LYS A 150 7.43 -6.73 -14.92
N LYS A 151 6.96 -5.55 -15.28
CA LYS A 151 5.65 -5.28 -15.90
C LYS A 151 4.49 -6.03 -15.21
N PRO A 152 4.42 -6.01 -13.87
CA PRO A 152 3.35 -6.68 -13.15
C PRO A 152 2.00 -5.98 -13.39
N LYS A 153 0.90 -6.72 -13.24
CA LYS A 153 -0.46 -6.17 -13.29
C LYS A 153 -0.89 -5.54 -11.97
N LEU A 154 -0.36 -6.05 -10.86
CA LEU A 154 -0.61 -5.61 -9.49
C LEU A 154 0.69 -5.69 -8.68
N ILE A 155 0.93 -4.69 -7.84
CA ILE A 155 2.03 -4.66 -6.88
C ILE A 155 1.41 -4.34 -5.53
N ILE A 156 1.67 -5.18 -4.55
CA ILE A 156 1.28 -4.96 -3.15
C ILE A 156 2.56 -4.67 -2.37
N ALA A 157 2.59 -3.55 -1.65
CA ALA A 157 3.72 -3.14 -0.84
C ALA A 157 3.38 -3.26 0.66
N PRO A 158 4.33 -3.67 1.51
CA PRO A 158 4.11 -3.74 2.95
C PRO A 158 4.08 -2.33 3.57
N VAL A 159 3.18 -2.13 4.53
CA VAL A 159 3.13 -0.93 5.36
C VAL A 159 3.81 -1.23 6.69
N LEU A 160 4.73 -0.36 7.11
CA LEU A 160 5.38 -0.44 8.40
C LEU A 160 4.71 0.57 9.34
N MET A 161 4.09 0.11 10.42
CA MET A 161 3.57 1.05 11.43
C MET A 161 4.70 1.46 12.37
N GLN A 162 4.76 2.75 12.66
CA GLN A 162 5.76 3.32 13.54
C GLN A 162 5.20 3.36 14.97
N SER A 163 5.73 2.52 15.86
CA SER A 163 5.33 2.51 17.27
C SER A 163 6.53 2.61 18.21
N ASN A 164 6.37 3.44 19.25
CA ASN A 164 7.41 3.66 20.27
C ASN A 164 7.39 2.61 21.40
N ARG A 165 6.38 1.73 21.45
CA ARG A 165 6.29 0.68 22.48
C ARG A 165 7.04 -0.59 22.05
N PHE A 166 7.86 -1.14 22.94
CA PHE A 166 8.67 -2.34 22.69
C PHE A 166 7.83 -3.54 22.20
N PHE A 167 6.66 -3.77 22.80
CA PHE A 167 5.77 -4.86 22.39
C PHE A 167 5.17 -4.69 20.99
N GLU A 168 4.87 -3.45 20.59
CA GLU A 168 4.38 -3.17 19.24
C GLU A 168 5.50 -3.35 18.21
N LYS A 169 6.75 -2.94 18.53
CA LYS A 169 7.92 -3.24 17.69
C LYS A 169 8.12 -4.75 17.49
N PHE A 170 7.88 -5.57 18.51
CA PHE A 170 7.97 -7.02 18.40
C PHE A 170 6.85 -7.60 17.52
N LYS A 171 5.62 -7.09 17.64
CA LYS A 171 4.50 -7.45 16.74
C LYS A 171 4.79 -7.06 15.28
N HIS A 172 5.35 -5.88 15.04
CA HIS A 172 5.79 -5.46 13.70
C HIS A 172 6.91 -6.35 13.15
N LEU A 173 7.83 -6.78 14.00
CA LEU A 173 8.89 -7.70 13.59
C LEU A 173 8.28 -9.02 13.11
N ILE A 174 7.31 -9.58 13.83
CA ILE A 174 6.62 -10.80 13.39
C ILE A 174 5.81 -10.56 12.10
N PHE A 175 5.06 -9.46 12.01
CA PHE A 175 4.22 -9.16 10.84
C PHE A 175 5.03 -8.87 9.56
N SER A 176 6.16 -8.18 9.69
CA SER A 176 7.11 -7.92 8.60
C SER A 176 7.89 -9.16 8.15
N HIS A 177 7.98 -10.19 8.99
CA HIS A 177 8.52 -11.51 8.62
C HIS A 177 7.45 -12.43 8.03
N LEU A 178 6.18 -12.27 8.43
CA LEU A 178 5.04 -13.06 7.95
C LEU A 178 4.52 -12.59 6.59
N LEU A 179 4.58 -11.29 6.31
CA LEU A 179 4.44 -10.76 4.96
C LEU A 179 5.77 -10.98 4.26
N PRO A 180 5.91 -11.93 3.32
CA PRO A 180 7.14 -12.03 2.57
C PRO A 180 7.43 -10.65 1.98
N ARG A 181 8.71 -10.22 1.98
CA ARG A 181 9.24 -9.11 1.16
C ARG A 181 9.06 -9.34 -0.35
N ALA A 182 8.17 -10.25 -0.72
CA ALA A 182 7.64 -10.40 -2.05
C ALA A 182 6.79 -9.16 -2.32
N LEU A 183 7.23 -8.38 -3.29
CA LEU A 183 6.31 -7.73 -4.19
C LEU A 183 5.46 -8.87 -4.77
N VAL A 184 4.33 -9.17 -4.11
CA VAL A 184 3.51 -10.33 -4.43
C VAL A 184 2.93 -10.09 -5.81
N GLN A 185 3.57 -10.71 -6.80
CA GLN A 185 3.07 -10.80 -8.15
C GLN A 185 1.94 -11.82 -8.15
N THR A 186 0.74 -11.36 -7.82
CA THR A 186 -0.48 -12.14 -7.99
C THR A 186 -1.02 -11.87 -9.39
N GLU A 187 -0.90 -12.86 -10.27
CA GLU A 187 -1.83 -13.03 -11.37
C GLU A 187 -3.14 -13.57 -10.78
N LEU A 188 -4.01 -12.69 -10.27
CA LEU A 188 -5.34 -13.09 -9.84
C LEU A 188 -6.36 -12.66 -10.88
N ASN A 189 -6.92 -13.68 -11.52
CA ASN A 189 -8.24 -13.65 -12.14
C ASN A 189 -9.25 -13.57 -10.97
N ASP A 190 -10.03 -12.50 -10.95
CA ASP A 190 -11.11 -12.16 -9.99
C ASP A 190 -10.80 -11.87 -8.50
N GLN A 191 -11.04 -10.59 -8.18
CA GLN A 191 -11.53 -9.92 -6.96
C GLN A 191 -10.90 -10.08 -5.55
N SER A 192 -10.60 -8.89 -5.01
CA SER A 192 -10.79 -8.39 -3.62
C SER A 192 -9.99 -8.97 -2.46
N CYS A 193 -9.05 -8.18 -1.91
CA CYS A 193 -8.94 -7.89 -0.47
C CYS A 193 -8.01 -6.69 -0.22
N ALA A 194 -8.28 -5.93 0.85
CA ALA A 194 -7.53 -4.75 1.28
C ALA A 194 -6.10 -5.11 1.71
N THR A 195 -5.14 -4.43 1.11
CA THR A 195 -3.75 -4.24 1.57
C THR A 195 -3.26 -3.00 0.79
N GLU A 196 -3.05 -1.86 1.46
CA GLU A 196 -2.79 -0.56 0.81
C GLU A 196 -1.43 -0.51 0.09
N LEU A 197 -1.44 -0.99 -1.16
CA LEU A 197 -1.03 -0.27 -2.34
C LEU A 197 -1.61 -1.07 -3.50
N THR A 198 -2.73 -0.66 -4.10
CA THR A 198 -3.27 -1.40 -5.25
C THR A 198 -2.86 -0.69 -6.52
N LEU A 199 -1.77 -1.15 -7.14
CA LEU A 199 -1.41 -0.66 -8.47
C LEU A 199 -2.31 -1.29 -9.53
N HIS A 200 -3.13 -0.46 -10.18
CA HIS A 200 -4.04 -0.92 -11.22
C HIS A 200 -3.66 -0.33 -12.57
N SER A 201 -3.40 -1.20 -13.56
CA SER A 201 -3.30 -0.76 -14.96
C SER A 201 -4.71 -0.54 -15.51
N LYS A 202 -4.99 0.66 -16.06
CA LYS A 202 -6.30 1.08 -16.62
C LYS A 202 -6.95 0.17 -17.68
N LYS A 203 -6.39 -0.99 -18.00
CA LYS A 203 -6.89 -1.93 -19.02
C LYS A 203 -8.03 -2.87 -18.54
N ILE A 204 -8.51 -2.77 -17.30
CA ILE A 204 -9.54 -3.70 -16.76
C ILE A 204 -10.90 -2.98 -16.62
N PRO A 205 -12.00 -3.51 -17.19
CA PRO A 205 -13.31 -2.85 -17.21
C PRO A 205 -13.99 -2.85 -15.83
N THR A 206 -14.47 -1.68 -15.41
CA THR A 206 -14.99 -1.33 -14.07
C THR A 206 -16.45 -1.74 -13.79
N LYS A 207 -17.12 -2.46 -14.70
CA LYS A 207 -18.59 -2.62 -14.67
C LYS A 207 -19.15 -3.70 -13.71
N ASN A 208 -18.34 -4.60 -13.17
CA ASN A 208 -18.82 -5.76 -12.38
C ASN A 208 -18.39 -5.73 -10.90
N PHE A 209 -18.33 -4.56 -10.27
CA PHE A 209 -17.94 -4.43 -8.86
C PHE A 209 -19.14 -4.55 -7.90
N GLN A 210 -19.85 -5.68 -7.95
CA GLN A 210 -20.78 -6.08 -6.88
C GLN A 210 -20.02 -6.87 -5.80
N ILE A 211 -19.75 -6.23 -4.67
CA ILE A 211 -19.14 -6.84 -3.49
C ILE A 211 -20.21 -7.70 -2.81
N ARG A 212 -20.18 -9.01 -3.05
CA ARG A 212 -20.96 -9.98 -2.27
C ARG A 212 -20.00 -10.75 -1.36
N LEU A 213 -19.98 -10.27 -0.12
CA LEU A 213 -19.56 -10.90 1.14
C LEU A 213 -18.87 -12.27 1.02
N ILE A 214 -17.58 -12.35 1.35
CA ILE A 214 -16.92 -13.61 1.73
C ILE A 214 -16.29 -13.46 3.13
N ASN A 215 -16.86 -14.26 4.04
CA ASN A 215 -16.40 -14.77 5.32
C ASN A 215 -15.79 -13.82 6.38
N ARG A 216 -16.58 -13.68 7.44
CA ARG A 216 -16.39 -13.08 8.78
C ARG A 216 -15.05 -13.29 9.52
N PHE A 217 -14.10 -14.07 9.00
CA PHE A 217 -12.89 -14.43 9.75
C PHE A 217 -11.69 -13.50 9.47
N LEU A 218 -11.53 -13.01 8.24
CA LEU A 218 -10.44 -12.06 7.91
C LEU A 218 -10.79 -10.62 8.31
N LEU A 219 -12.08 -10.25 8.23
CA LEU A 219 -12.58 -8.93 8.62
C LEU A 219 -12.46 -8.69 10.14
N ALA A 220 -12.51 -9.75 10.94
CA ALA A 220 -12.41 -9.67 12.41
C ALA A 220 -11.03 -9.21 12.89
N MET A 221 -9.95 -9.41 12.12
CA MET A 221 -8.63 -8.91 12.50
C MET A 221 -8.39 -7.44 12.11
N MET A 222 -9.11 -6.91 11.12
CA MET A 222 -9.02 -5.50 10.73
C MET A 222 -9.94 -4.57 11.55
N PHE A 223 -11.07 -5.07 12.08
CA PHE A 223 -12.00 -4.24 12.87
C PHE A 223 -11.68 -4.13 14.36
N PHE A 224 -10.70 -4.86 14.88
CA PHE A 224 -10.38 -4.84 16.32
C PHE A 224 -9.30 -3.82 16.73
N TYR A 225 -8.71 -3.09 15.77
CA TYR A 225 -7.55 -2.23 16.02
C TYR A 225 -7.60 -0.88 15.29
N CYS A 226 -8.80 -0.34 15.11
CA CYS A 226 -9.02 1.10 14.94
C CYS A 226 -9.87 1.60 16.11
#